data_AF-A0A235IH22-F1
#
_entry.id   AF-A0A235IH22-F1
#
_cell.length_a   1.000
_cell.length_b   1.000
_cell.length_c   1.000
_cell.angle_alpha   90.00
_cell.angle_beta   90.00
_cell.angle_gamma   90.00
#
_symmetry.space_group_name_H-M   'P 1'
#
loop_
_entity.id
_entity.type
_entity.pdbx_description
1 polymer ?
#
loop_
_entity_poly.entity_id
_entity_poly.type
_entity_poly.pdbx_seq_one_letter_code
_entity_poly.pdbx_strand_id
1 'polypeptide(L)'
;MIYSIPRDNMVQQAEFHRKTVIEYAPESEQAQHYRNLAMAIDQNTDFVTPKSMSNDQLEELLVQFGLFRHLQTLGINPNSTKVADSFSEMPLE
;
A
#
# COMPACT_ATOMS: atom_id res chain seq x y z
N MET A 1 7.93 -8.33 7.47
CA MET A 1 6.96 -7.22 7.31
C MET A 1 7.62 -5.99 7.90
N ILE A 2 7.79 -4.90 7.14
CA ILE A 2 8.65 -3.80 7.62
C ILE A 2 7.85 -2.76 8.44
N TYR A 3 6.65 -2.34 8.03
CA TYR A 3 5.73 -1.59 8.91
C TYR A 3 4.31 -1.52 8.30
N SER A 4 3.28 -1.27 9.11
CA SER A 4 1.92 -0.96 8.63
C SER A 4 1.55 0.46 9.04
N ILE A 5 1.17 1.30 8.07
CA ILE A 5 0.82 2.70 8.31
C ILE A 5 -0.71 2.82 8.39
N PRO A 6 -1.28 3.33 9.49
CA PRO A 6 -2.72 3.55 9.57
C PRO A 6 -3.18 4.70 8.67
N ARG A 7 -4.46 4.68 8.32
CA ARG A 7 -5.10 5.83 7.66
C ARG A 7 -5.39 6.91 8.71
N ASP A 8 -4.94 8.12 8.44
CA ASP A 8 -5.15 9.28 9.31
C ASP A 8 -5.41 10.53 8.47
N ASN A 9 -6.39 11.33 8.88
CA ASN A 9 -6.75 12.60 8.26
C ASN A 9 -5.64 13.67 8.38
N MET A 10 -4.70 13.50 9.31
CA MET A 10 -3.53 14.35 9.47
C MET A 10 -2.68 14.41 8.20
N VAL A 11 -2.68 13.34 7.41
CA VAL A 11 -1.96 13.29 6.12
C VAL A 11 -2.53 14.34 5.17
N GLN A 12 -3.84 14.38 4.98
CA GLN A 12 -4.49 15.36 4.08
C GLN A 12 -4.32 16.79 4.59
N GLN A 13 -4.32 17.00 5.91
CA GLN A 13 -4.06 18.33 6.48
C GLN A 13 -2.63 18.78 6.17
N ALA A 14 -1.63 17.93 6.40
CA ALA A 14 -0.23 18.25 6.09
C ALA A 14 -0.03 18.52 4.58
N GLU A 15 -0.63 17.68 3.72
CA GLU A 15 -0.61 17.82 2.26
C GLU A 15 -1.22 19.15 1.79
N PHE A 16 -2.34 19.57 2.37
CA PHE A 16 -2.96 20.88 2.08
C PHE A 16 -1.99 22.05 2.34
N HIS A 17 -1.17 21.93 3.38
CA HIS A 17 -0.12 22.90 3.70
C HIS A 17 1.20 22.69 2.93
N ARG A 18 1.25 21.72 1.99
CA ARG A 18 2.44 21.32 1.23
C ARG A 18 3.63 20.97 2.14
N LYS A 19 3.34 20.32 3.26
CA LYS A 19 4.34 19.88 4.25
C LYS A 19 4.22 18.37 4.46
N THR A 20 5.30 17.76 4.91
CA THR A 20 5.21 16.39 5.44
C THR A 20 4.49 16.40 6.78
N VAL A 21 3.91 15.26 7.20
CA VAL A 21 3.28 15.15 8.53
C VAL A 21 4.30 15.39 9.65
N ILE A 22 5.56 15.00 9.46
CA ILE A 22 6.65 15.23 10.43
C ILE A 22 6.91 16.73 10.60
N GLU A 23 6.90 17.51 9.52
CA GLU A 23 7.12 18.97 9.58
C GLU A 23 5.88 19.75 10.03
N TYR A 24 4.70 19.29 9.65
CA TYR A 24 3.43 19.96 9.96
C TYR A 24 2.99 19.73 11.41
N ALA A 25 3.02 18.47 11.85
CA ALA A 25 2.55 18.04 13.15
C ALA A 25 3.53 17.00 13.75
N PRO A 26 4.72 17.44 14.19
CA PRO A 26 5.79 16.54 14.64
C PRO A 26 5.40 15.64 15.83
N GLU A 27 4.48 16.10 16.67
CA GLU A 27 4.02 15.37 17.86
C GLU A 27 2.78 14.50 17.58
N SER A 28 2.31 14.42 16.33
CA SER A 28 1.16 13.58 15.99
C SER A 28 1.50 12.08 16.03
N GLU A 29 0.49 11.25 16.31
CA GLU A 29 0.64 9.79 16.24
C GLU A 29 1.09 9.34 14.84
N GLN A 30 0.54 9.96 13.79
CA GLN A 30 0.93 9.69 12.41
C GLN A 30 2.40 10.05 12.12
N ALA A 31 2.93 11.15 12.67
CA ALA A 31 4.36 11.45 12.57
C ALA A 31 5.20 10.36 13.24
N GLN A 32 4.75 9.84 14.39
CA GLN A 32 5.45 8.76 15.07
C GLN A 32 5.43 7.45 14.27
N HIS A 33 4.33 7.12 13.59
CA HIS A 33 4.28 5.97 12.66
C HIS A 33 5.33 6.08 11.56
N TYR A 34 5.54 7.27 10.98
CA TYR A 34 6.59 7.48 9.98
C TYR A 34 8.00 7.33 10.56
N ARG A 35 8.26 7.80 11.79
CA ARG A 35 9.57 7.59 12.46
C ARG A 35 9.82 6.11 12.74
N ASN A 36 8.80 5.39 13.18
CA ASN A 36 8.89 3.95 13.44
C ASN A 36 9.14 3.17 12.15
N LEU A 37 8.47 3.53 11.06
CA LEU A 37 8.74 2.98 9.73
C LEU A 37 10.19 3.27 9.30
N ALA A 38 10.67 4.50 9.46
CA ALA A 38 12.04 4.87 9.12
C ALA A 38 13.07 4.03 9.89
N MET A 39 12.84 3.81 11.18
CA MET A 39 13.68 2.93 12.01
C MET A 39 13.61 1.47 11.57
N ALA A 40 12.42 0.96 11.22
CA ALA A 40 12.27 -0.41 10.72
C ALA A 40 12.99 -0.63 9.38
N ILE A 41 13.06 0.40 8.53
CA ILE A 41 13.84 0.38 7.29
C ILE A 41 15.35 0.41 7.61
N ASP A 42 15.79 1.33 8.47
CA ASP A 42 17.21 1.50 8.84
C ASP A 42 17.79 0.23 9.47
N GLN A 43 17.00 -0.48 10.28
CA GLN A 43 17.40 -1.70 10.97
C GLN A 43 17.14 -2.98 10.17
N ASN A 44 16.60 -2.90 8.95
CA ASN A 44 16.26 -4.08 8.17
C ASN A 44 17.53 -4.79 7.67
N THR A 45 17.71 -6.05 8.06
CA THR A 45 18.82 -6.90 7.58
C THR A 45 18.38 -7.93 6.53
N ASP A 46 17.08 -8.07 6.31
CA ASP A 46 16.51 -9.11 5.45
C ASP A 46 16.40 -8.61 4.00
N PHE A 47 17.49 -8.74 3.25
CA PHE A 47 17.55 -8.43 1.82
C PHE A 47 17.48 -9.71 0.99
N VAL A 48 16.39 -9.87 0.23
CA VAL A 48 16.13 -11.10 -0.55
C VAL A 48 15.71 -10.77 -1.97
N THR A 49 16.01 -11.66 -2.91
CA THR A 49 15.38 -11.64 -4.24
C THR A 49 13.94 -12.15 -4.11
N PRO A 50 12.92 -11.35 -4.47
CA PRO A 50 11.53 -11.76 -4.32
C PRO A 50 11.22 -12.95 -5.23
N LYS A 51 10.48 -13.92 -4.69
CA LYS A 51 9.95 -15.03 -5.46
C LYS A 51 8.59 -14.64 -6.04
N SER A 52 8.48 -14.63 -7.36
CA SER A 52 7.21 -14.41 -8.05
C SER A 52 6.18 -15.48 -7.66
N MET A 53 4.94 -15.04 -7.45
CA MET A 53 3.79 -15.93 -7.25
C MET A 53 2.96 -16.02 -8.53
N SER A 54 2.22 -17.11 -8.72
CA SER A 54 1.27 -17.24 -9.84
C SER A 54 -0.01 -16.46 -9.59
N ASN A 55 -0.79 -16.20 -10.65
CA ASN A 55 -2.10 -15.55 -10.53
C ASN A 55 -3.06 -16.38 -9.66
N ASP A 56 -3.10 -17.70 -9.83
CA ASP A 56 -3.95 -18.59 -9.02
C ASP A 56 -3.61 -18.49 -7.52
N GLN A 57 -2.31 -18.41 -7.17
CA GLN A 57 -1.87 -18.24 -5.79
C GLN A 57 -2.25 -16.87 -5.22
N LEU A 58 -2.23 -15.83 -6.06
CA LEU A 58 -2.67 -14.50 -5.67
C LEU A 58 -4.19 -14.44 -5.46
N GLU A 59 -4.98 -15.07 -6.33
CA GLU A 59 -6.44 -15.15 -6.19
C GLU A 59 -6.85 -15.91 -4.92
N GLU A 60 -6.22 -17.05 -4.64
CA GLU A 60 -6.44 -17.80 -3.41
C GLU A 60 -6.15 -16.95 -2.17
N LEU A 61 -5.04 -16.19 -2.19
CA LEU A 61 -4.68 -15.27 -1.12
C LEU A 61 -5.75 -14.17 -0.93
N LEU A 62 -6.23 -13.57 -2.01
CA LEU A 62 -7.27 -12.52 -1.94
C LEU A 62 -8.59 -13.03 -1.38
N VAL A 63 -8.97 -14.27 -1.70
CA VAL A 63 -10.16 -14.93 -1.14
C VAL A 63 -9.94 -15.23 0.34
N GLN A 64 -8.79 -15.81 0.70
CA GLN A 64 -8.44 -16.18 2.07
C GLN A 64 -8.49 -14.98 3.03
N PHE A 65 -7.97 -13.83 2.61
CA PHE A 65 -7.95 -12.61 3.43
C PHE A 65 -9.22 -11.76 3.28
N GLY A 66 -10.26 -12.26 2.60
CA GLY A 66 -11.57 -11.60 2.48
C GLY A 66 -11.58 -10.34 1.60
N LEU A 67 -10.48 -10.03 0.92
CA LEU A 67 -10.33 -8.87 0.04
C LEU A 67 -11.14 -9.02 -1.25
N PHE A 68 -11.46 -10.26 -1.65
CA PHE A 68 -12.24 -10.55 -2.84
C PHE A 68 -13.63 -9.89 -2.85
N ARG A 69 -14.27 -9.72 -1.67
CA ARG A 69 -15.59 -9.07 -1.57
C ARG A 69 -15.57 -7.61 -2.02
N HIS A 70 -14.44 -6.92 -1.91
CA HIS A 70 -14.30 -5.53 -2.34
C HIS A 70 -14.02 -5.41 -3.85
N LEU A 71 -13.34 -6.39 -4.46
CA LEU A 71 -13.00 -6.35 -5.89
C LEU A 71 -14.22 -6.54 -6.81
N GLN A 72 -15.20 -7.35 -6.39
CA GLN A 72 -16.47 -7.48 -7.14
C GLN A 72 -17.30 -6.19 -7.15
N THR A 73 -17.21 -5.36 -6.10
CA THR A 73 -17.94 -4.07 -6.03
C THR A 73 -17.37 -3.01 -6.97
N LEU A 74 -16.14 -3.19 -7.47
CA LEU A 74 -15.50 -2.32 -8.46
C LEU A 74 -15.72 -2.80 -9.91
N GLY A 75 -16.49 -3.87 -10.13
CA GLY A 75 -16.80 -4.37 -11.47
C GLY A 75 -15.65 -5.09 -12.18
N ILE A 76 -14.60 -5.48 -11.46
CA ILE A 76 -13.46 -6.20 -12.03
C ILE A 76 -13.76 -7.70 -12.03
N ASN A 77 -13.90 -8.27 -13.23
CA ASN A 77 -14.05 -9.72 -13.43
C ASN A 77 -12.66 -10.38 -13.46
N PRO A 78 -12.32 -11.26 -12.50
CA PRO A 78 -11.01 -11.89 -12.43
C PRO A 78 -10.72 -12.83 -13.60
N ASN A 79 -11.74 -13.36 -14.28
CA ASN A 79 -11.58 -14.24 -15.45
C ASN A 79 -11.54 -13.48 -16.79
N SER A 80 -11.51 -12.14 -16.77
CA SER A 80 -11.33 -11.37 -18.00
C SER A 80 -9.83 -11.10 -18.21
N THR A 81 -9.30 -11.50 -19.36
CA THR A 81 -7.92 -11.25 -19.81
C THR A 81 -7.48 -9.77 -19.76
N LYS A 82 -8.42 -8.84 -19.50
CA LYS A 82 -8.23 -7.39 -19.47
C LYS A 82 -7.54 -6.83 -18.23
N VAL A 83 -7.28 -7.64 -17.19
CA VAL A 83 -6.58 -7.13 -15.99
C VAL A 83 -5.14 -6.73 -16.32
N ALA A 84 -4.45 -7.49 -17.18
CA ALA A 84 -3.08 -7.20 -17.58
C ALA A 84 -2.96 -5.93 -18.45
N ASP A 85 -3.94 -5.67 -19.31
CA ASP A 85 -3.91 -4.53 -20.24
C ASP A 85 -4.28 -3.21 -19.56
N SER A 86 -5.09 -3.25 -18.49
CA SER A 86 -5.57 -2.03 -17.80
C SER A 86 -4.48 -1.32 -16.99
N PHE A 87 -3.39 -2.01 -16.62
CA PHE A 87 -2.24 -1.42 -15.93
C PHE A 87 -1.17 -0.86 -16.90
N SER A 88 -1.30 -1.13 -18.20
CA SER A 88 -0.40 -0.62 -19.24
C SER A 88 -0.71 0.82 -19.66
N GLU A 89 -1.91 1.33 -19.37
CA GLU A 89 -2.40 2.62 -19.86
C GLU A 89 -2.42 3.73 -18.80
N MET A 90 -1.86 3.51 -17.60
CA MET A 90 -1.71 4.58 -16.63
C MET A 90 -0.54 5.50 -17.03
N PRO A 91 -0.78 6.81 -17.28
CA PRO A 91 0.29 7.75 -17.54
C PRO A 91 1.17 7.87 -16.30
N LEU A 92 2.49 7.82 -16.50
CA LEU A 92 3.47 8.19 -15.48
C LEU A 92 3.57 9.72 -15.46
N GLU A 93 2.60 10.37 -14.81
CA GLU A 93 2.74 11.76 -14.36
C GLU A 93 2.45 11.86 -12.86
#